data_AF-A0A7C3HTK0-F1
#
_entry.id   AF-A0A7C3HTK0-F1
#
_cell.length_a   1.000
_cell.length_b   1.000
_cell.length_c   1.000
_cell.angle_alpha   90.00
_cell.angle_beta   90.00
_cell.angle_gamma   90.00
#
_symmetry.space_group_name_H-M   'P 1'
#
loop_
_entity.id
_entity.type
_entity.pdbx_description
1 polymer ?
#
loop_
_entity_poly.entity_id
_entity_poly.type
_entity_poly.pdbx_seq_one_letter_code
_entity_poly.pdbx_strand_id
1 'polypeptide(L)'
;TDKATVCNLTNHNYYNLTGNAKDSILNHVLMINADKFTPVDAGLIPTGELRPVKGTPMDFTKPFVIGARVNEADEQIKFGGGYDHNFVLNRSGSGLAPAARVTEPVTGRTLEVETTEPGVQFYCGNFLDGTITGKSGRVYGKRSGFCLETQHFPDSPNQPAFPSTVLEPGARLNSVTVYRFGLSA
;
A
#
# COMPACT_ATOMS: atom_id res chain seq x y z
N THR A 1 19.11 -17.48 -8.00
CA THR A 1 18.49 -18.72 -7.50
C THR A 1 19.15 -19.93 -8.15
N ASP A 2 19.02 -21.13 -7.59
CA ASP A 2 19.51 -22.39 -8.17
C ASP A 2 18.50 -23.06 -9.13
N LYS A 3 17.21 -22.69 -9.01
CA LYS A 3 16.12 -23.07 -9.91
C LYS A 3 15.20 -21.89 -10.21
N ALA A 4 14.55 -21.91 -11.38
CA ALA A 4 13.52 -20.94 -11.72
C ALA A 4 12.45 -20.94 -10.63
N THR A 5 12.09 -19.75 -10.15
CA THR A 5 11.11 -19.59 -9.08
C THR A 5 10.41 -18.25 -9.19
N VAL A 6 9.34 -18.06 -8.44
CA VAL A 6 8.69 -16.76 -8.26
C VAL A 6 9.23 -16.13 -6.99
N CYS A 7 9.61 -14.85 -7.05
CA CYS A 7 10.03 -14.10 -5.87
C CYS A 7 9.47 -12.67 -5.92
N ASN A 8 8.78 -12.27 -4.86
CA ASN A 8 8.29 -10.91 -4.65
C ASN A 8 8.41 -10.62 -3.15
N LEU A 9 9.26 -9.66 -2.79
CA LEU A 9 9.59 -9.38 -1.39
C LEU A 9 9.08 -8.00 -1.01
N THR A 10 8.58 -7.88 0.21
CA THR A 10 8.10 -6.62 0.77
C THR A 10 8.33 -6.58 2.28
N ASN A 11 7.96 -5.47 2.91
CA ASN A 11 7.91 -5.33 4.36
C ASN A 11 6.49 -4.94 4.80
N HIS A 12 5.90 -5.74 5.70
CA HIS A 12 4.51 -5.58 6.15
C HIS A 12 4.39 -4.80 7.47
N ASN A 13 5.16 -3.71 7.60
CA ASN A 13 5.04 -2.82 8.76
C ASN A 13 3.67 -2.13 8.80
N TYR A 14 3.11 -2.06 10.00
CA TYR A 14 1.95 -1.21 10.29
C TYR A 14 2.43 0.11 10.86
N TYR A 15 2.06 1.21 10.20
CA TYR A 15 2.35 2.57 10.62
C TYR A 15 1.13 3.22 11.25
N ASN A 16 1.37 4.02 12.29
CA ASN A 16 0.40 4.97 12.81
C ASN A 16 1.16 6.19 13.34
N LEU A 17 1.14 7.27 12.55
CA LEU A 17 1.97 8.45 12.85
C LEU A 17 1.47 9.30 14.03
N THR A 18 0.31 8.98 14.62
CA THR A 18 -0.08 9.58 15.93
C THR A 18 0.92 9.18 17.02
N GLY A 19 1.61 8.04 16.84
CA GLY A 19 2.44 7.42 17.87
C GLY A 19 1.62 6.66 18.92
N ASN A 20 0.31 6.55 18.71
CA ASN A 20 -0.62 5.86 19.59
C ASN A 20 -1.53 4.92 18.82
N ALA A 21 -1.24 3.62 18.93
CA ALA A 21 -1.98 2.57 18.26
C ALA A 21 -3.42 2.36 18.78
N LYS A 22 -3.88 3.12 19.79
CA LYS A 22 -5.31 3.20 20.11
C LYS A 22 -6.08 4.12 19.16
N ASP A 23 -5.38 5.08 18.55
CA ASP A 23 -5.99 6.06 17.66
C ASP A 23 -6.10 5.47 16.26
N SER A 24 -7.15 5.84 15.55
CA SER A 24 -7.36 5.40 14.18
C SER A 24 -6.49 6.16 13.19
N ILE A 25 -6.11 5.51 12.09
CA ILE A 25 -5.37 6.14 10.99
C ILE A 25 -6.26 6.96 10.05
N LEU A 26 -7.57 7.02 10.30
CA LEU A 26 -8.53 7.59 9.36
C LEU A 26 -8.39 9.10 9.16
N ASN A 27 -7.69 9.81 10.06
CA ASN A 27 -7.39 11.24 9.92
C ASN A 27 -6.04 11.52 9.23
N HIS A 28 -5.24 10.50 8.93
CA HIS A 28 -4.03 10.69 8.14
C HIS A 28 -4.39 11.14 6.72
N VAL A 29 -3.55 12.02 6.18
CA VAL A 29 -3.63 12.49 4.81
C VAL A 29 -2.64 11.68 3.98
N LEU A 30 -3.14 10.96 2.97
CA LEU A 30 -2.38 10.09 2.08
C LEU A 30 -2.30 10.71 0.69
N MET A 31 -1.15 10.58 0.06
CA MET A 31 -0.93 10.79 -1.36
C MET A 31 -0.16 9.58 -1.91
N ILE A 32 -0.57 9.04 -3.04
CA ILE A 32 0.10 7.94 -3.74
C ILE A 32 0.44 8.42 -5.15
N ASN A 33 1.69 8.23 -5.56
CA ASN A 33 2.16 8.57 -6.90
C ASN A 33 1.74 7.46 -7.90
N ALA A 34 0.43 7.30 -8.11
CA ALA A 34 -0.14 6.27 -8.98
C ALA A 34 -1.40 6.80 -9.68
N ASP A 35 -1.48 6.66 -11.00
CA ASP A 35 -2.67 7.01 -11.79
C ASP A 35 -3.62 5.83 -12.00
N LYS A 36 -3.19 4.62 -11.64
CA LYS A 36 -3.93 3.36 -11.77
C LYS A 36 -3.78 2.48 -10.54
N PHE A 37 -4.70 1.55 -10.39
CA PHE A 37 -4.64 0.45 -9.42
C PHE A 37 -5.04 -0.86 -10.09
N THR A 38 -4.87 -1.98 -9.39
CA THR A 38 -5.30 -3.31 -9.86
C THR A 38 -6.60 -3.70 -9.16
N PRO A 39 -7.78 -3.60 -9.82
CA PRO A 39 -9.04 -4.05 -9.25
C PRO A 39 -9.01 -5.55 -8.99
N VAL A 40 -9.65 -5.95 -7.90
CA VAL A 40 -9.75 -7.32 -7.43
C VAL A 40 -11.17 -7.87 -7.57
N ASP A 41 -11.28 -9.19 -7.57
CA ASP A 41 -12.54 -9.91 -7.43
C ASP A 41 -12.94 -10.07 -5.94
N ALA A 42 -14.05 -10.79 -5.69
CA ALA A 42 -14.54 -11.05 -4.34
C ALA A 42 -13.58 -11.90 -3.47
N GLY A 43 -12.58 -12.55 -4.07
CA GLY A 43 -11.52 -13.29 -3.39
C GLY A 43 -10.24 -12.46 -3.17
N LEU A 44 -10.26 -11.16 -3.48
CA LEU A 44 -9.11 -10.25 -3.45
C LEU A 44 -8.00 -10.61 -4.46
N ILE A 45 -8.34 -11.34 -5.53
CA ILE A 45 -7.40 -11.65 -6.61
C ILE A 45 -7.53 -10.57 -7.70
N PRO A 46 -6.42 -9.96 -8.16
CA PRO A 46 -6.46 -9.00 -9.26
C PRO A 46 -7.10 -9.59 -10.51
N THR A 47 -7.94 -8.78 -11.15
CA THR A 47 -8.64 -9.15 -12.40
C THR A 47 -7.75 -9.14 -13.64
N GLY A 48 -6.52 -8.62 -13.53
CA GLY A 48 -5.63 -8.31 -14.66
C GLY A 48 -5.84 -6.90 -15.24
N GLU A 49 -6.89 -6.19 -14.86
CA GLU A 49 -7.14 -4.80 -15.27
C GLU A 49 -6.17 -3.83 -14.56
N LEU A 50 -5.69 -2.81 -15.29
CA LEU A 50 -5.02 -1.64 -14.71
C LEU A 50 -5.96 -0.43 -14.81
N ARG A 51 -6.82 -0.25 -13.80
CA ARG A 51 -7.91 0.73 -13.81
C ARG A 51 -7.42 2.11 -13.39
N PRO A 52 -7.78 3.21 -14.09
CA PRO A 52 -7.51 4.56 -13.64
C PRO A 52 -8.12 4.83 -12.26
N VAL A 53 -7.36 5.48 -11.37
CA VAL A 53 -7.89 5.87 -10.05
C VAL A 53 -8.85 7.06 -10.13
N LYS A 54 -8.71 7.90 -11.17
CA LYS A 54 -9.47 9.14 -11.33
C LYS A 54 -10.98 8.86 -11.34
N GLY A 55 -11.72 9.58 -10.49
CA GLY A 55 -13.17 9.41 -10.36
C GLY A 55 -13.60 8.22 -9.50
N THR A 56 -12.66 7.59 -8.78
CA THR A 56 -12.93 6.49 -7.85
C THR A 56 -12.51 6.87 -6.42
N PRO A 57 -12.93 6.12 -5.39
CA PRO A 57 -12.41 6.27 -4.03
C PRO A 57 -10.89 6.10 -3.92
N MET A 58 -10.27 5.42 -4.89
CA MET A 58 -8.83 5.15 -4.93
C MET A 58 -8.00 6.37 -5.33
N ASP A 59 -8.60 7.51 -5.74
CA ASP A 59 -7.84 8.67 -6.22
C ASP A 59 -7.07 9.38 -5.10
N PHE A 60 -5.87 8.91 -4.81
CA PHE A 60 -4.88 9.57 -3.93
C PHE A 60 -3.77 10.28 -4.72
N THR A 61 -4.02 10.65 -5.98
CA THR A 61 -3.05 11.39 -6.81
C THR A 61 -2.73 12.78 -6.22
N LYS A 62 -3.60 13.26 -5.34
CA LYS A 62 -3.41 14.44 -4.50
C LYS A 62 -3.61 14.06 -3.02
N PRO A 63 -3.02 14.81 -2.07
CA PRO A 63 -3.23 14.57 -0.64
C PRO A 63 -4.72 14.51 -0.29
N PHE A 64 -5.16 13.41 0.32
CA PHE A 64 -6.54 13.20 0.72
C PHE A 64 -6.64 12.41 2.03
N VAL A 65 -7.65 12.72 2.84
CA VAL A 65 -7.86 12.06 4.13
C VAL A 65 -8.30 10.60 3.92
N ILE A 66 -7.61 9.64 4.54
CA ILE A 66 -7.89 8.20 4.35
C ILE A 66 -9.35 7.88 4.65
N GLY A 67 -9.88 8.36 5.78
CA GLY A 67 -11.23 8.06 6.25
C GLY A 67 -12.38 8.66 5.44
N ALA A 68 -12.11 9.62 4.56
CA ALA A 68 -13.18 10.34 3.87
C ALA A 68 -13.93 9.46 2.85
N ARG A 69 -13.27 8.46 2.24
CA ARG A 69 -13.86 7.61 1.19
C ARG A 69 -13.78 6.10 1.46
N VAL A 70 -13.24 5.71 2.61
CA VAL A 70 -12.97 4.31 3.00
C VAL A 70 -14.23 3.45 3.20
N ASN A 71 -15.42 4.07 3.21
CA ASN A 71 -16.71 3.40 3.36
C ASN A 71 -17.67 3.78 2.21
N GLU A 72 -17.18 4.35 1.11
CA GLU A 72 -18.04 4.66 -0.04
C GLU A 72 -18.65 3.38 -0.63
N ALA A 73 -19.83 3.55 -1.24
CA ALA A 73 -20.54 2.49 -1.93
C ALA A 73 -19.88 2.17 -3.29
N ASP A 74 -18.66 1.66 -3.23
CA ASP A 74 -17.84 1.23 -4.35
C ASP A 74 -17.50 -0.24 -4.19
N GLU A 75 -17.47 -0.97 -5.31
CA GLU A 75 -17.26 -2.41 -5.32
C GLU A 75 -15.90 -2.80 -4.72
N GLN A 76 -14.85 -2.06 -5.04
CA GLN A 76 -13.49 -2.35 -4.63
C GLN A 76 -13.31 -2.03 -3.13
N ILE A 77 -13.91 -0.94 -2.66
CA ILE A 77 -13.99 -0.65 -1.22
C ILE A 77 -14.74 -1.76 -0.45
N LYS A 78 -15.83 -2.29 -1.03
CA LYS A 78 -16.57 -3.40 -0.43
C LYS A 78 -15.74 -4.67 -0.34
N PHE A 79 -15.03 -5.06 -1.40
CA PHE A 79 -14.18 -6.25 -1.40
C PHE A 79 -13.07 -6.16 -0.36
N GLY A 80 -12.35 -5.02 -0.29
CA GLY A 80 -11.27 -4.82 0.69
C GLY A 80 -11.71 -4.53 2.13
N GLY A 81 -13.01 -4.33 2.40
CA GLY A 81 -13.49 -3.83 3.70
C GLY A 81 -12.98 -2.42 4.04
N GLY A 82 -12.61 -1.65 3.00
CA GLY A 82 -11.73 -0.50 3.02
C GLY A 82 -10.71 -0.59 1.89
N TYR A 83 -9.57 0.10 2.04
CA TYR A 83 -8.47 -0.03 1.09
C TYR A 83 -7.64 -1.27 1.42
N ASP A 84 -7.50 -2.14 0.43
CA ASP A 84 -6.57 -3.27 0.40
C ASP A 84 -6.19 -3.56 -1.06
N HIS A 85 -5.55 -2.58 -1.70
CA HIS A 85 -5.29 -2.63 -3.15
C HIS A 85 -3.84 -2.26 -3.48
N ASN A 86 -3.36 -2.88 -4.55
CA ASN A 86 -2.10 -2.51 -5.18
C ASN A 86 -2.31 -1.33 -6.13
N PHE A 87 -1.53 -0.28 -5.90
CA PHE A 87 -1.44 0.90 -6.74
C PHE A 87 -0.26 0.76 -7.70
N VAL A 88 -0.50 1.10 -8.97
CA VAL A 88 0.49 1.03 -10.06
C VAL A 88 1.31 2.32 -10.04
N LEU A 89 2.56 2.27 -9.62
CA LEU A 89 3.36 3.48 -9.41
C LEU A 89 3.73 4.15 -10.73
N ASN A 90 3.52 5.46 -10.78
CA ASN A 90 3.96 6.32 -11.87
C ASN A 90 5.47 6.51 -11.78
N ARG A 91 6.22 5.83 -12.65
CA ARG A 91 7.68 5.89 -12.64
C ARG A 91 8.30 5.88 -14.03
N SER A 92 9.47 6.50 -14.13
CA SER A 92 10.34 6.44 -15.30
C SER A 92 11.60 5.62 -14.96
N GLY A 93 11.75 4.46 -15.61
CA GLY A 93 12.91 3.58 -15.40
C GLY A 93 12.89 2.78 -14.10
N SER A 94 14.02 2.13 -13.79
CA SER A 94 14.16 1.13 -12.72
C SER A 94 14.73 1.67 -11.40
N GLY A 95 15.12 2.95 -11.35
CA GLY A 95 15.66 3.59 -10.13
C GLY A 95 14.61 3.85 -9.05
N LEU A 96 15.06 4.39 -7.92
CA LEU A 96 14.17 4.87 -6.85
C LEU A 96 13.23 5.94 -7.38
N ALA A 97 11.94 5.77 -7.12
CA ALA A 97 10.90 6.72 -7.46
C ALA A 97 9.94 6.93 -6.27
N PRO A 98 9.29 8.10 -6.15
CA PRO A 98 8.27 8.33 -5.15
C PRO A 98 7.12 7.32 -5.27
N ALA A 99 6.73 6.72 -4.15
CA ALA A 99 5.61 5.81 -4.05
C ALA A 99 4.42 6.46 -3.34
N ALA A 100 4.63 6.96 -2.13
CA ALA A 100 3.58 7.55 -1.32
C ALA A 100 4.12 8.57 -0.31
N ARG A 101 3.23 9.45 0.16
CA ARG A 101 3.46 10.37 1.27
C ARG A 101 2.27 10.33 2.20
N VAL A 102 2.52 10.20 3.49
CA VAL A 102 1.51 10.25 4.55
C VAL A 102 1.84 11.38 5.51
N THR A 103 0.84 12.12 5.95
CA THR A 103 0.96 13.15 7.00
C THR A 103 -0.11 12.93 8.05
N GLU A 104 0.27 13.05 9.31
CA GLU A 104 -0.68 13.13 10.43
C GLU A 104 -0.78 14.59 10.88
N PRO A 105 -1.94 15.23 10.68
CA PRO A 105 -2.06 16.68 10.78
C PRO A 105 -1.90 17.23 12.20
N VAL A 106 -2.16 16.45 13.26
CA VAL A 106 -2.09 16.94 14.65
C VAL A 106 -0.65 17.02 15.15
N THR A 107 0.14 15.99 14.90
CA THR A 107 1.55 15.91 15.33
C THR A 107 2.50 16.48 14.30
N GLY A 108 2.03 16.72 13.06
CA GLY A 108 2.84 17.14 11.93
C GLY A 108 3.78 16.04 11.41
N ARG A 109 3.75 14.82 11.94
CA ARG A 109 4.65 13.75 11.50
C ARG A 109 4.35 13.32 10.07
N THR A 110 5.41 13.10 9.30
CA THR A 110 5.32 12.65 7.91
C THR A 110 6.07 11.35 7.68
N LEU A 111 5.59 10.57 6.71
CA LEU A 111 6.28 9.42 6.14
C LEU A 111 6.26 9.55 4.63
N GLU A 112 7.45 9.64 4.02
CA GLU A 112 7.64 9.59 2.58
C GLU A 112 8.27 8.24 2.21
N VAL A 113 7.73 7.62 1.17
CA VAL A 113 8.16 6.30 0.68
C VAL A 113 8.65 6.45 -0.75
N GLU A 114 9.86 5.97 -1.00
CA GLU A 114 10.42 5.80 -2.35
C GLU A 114 10.80 4.33 -2.55
N THR A 115 10.69 3.84 -3.78
CA THR A 115 10.99 2.43 -4.06
C THR A 115 11.46 2.20 -5.48
N THR A 116 12.16 1.08 -5.69
CA THR A 116 12.45 0.51 -7.00
C THR A 116 11.40 -0.51 -7.44
N GLU A 117 10.35 -0.77 -6.66
CA GLU A 117 9.25 -1.67 -7.00
C GLU A 117 8.20 -1.00 -7.91
N PRO A 118 7.47 -1.75 -8.77
CA PRO A 118 6.51 -1.16 -9.70
C PRO A 118 5.18 -0.80 -9.03
N GLY A 119 4.88 -1.34 -7.85
CA GLY A 119 3.62 -1.14 -7.15
C GLY A 119 3.79 -0.88 -5.66
N VAL A 120 2.70 -0.44 -5.04
CA VAL A 120 2.56 -0.36 -3.58
C VAL A 120 1.18 -0.85 -3.16
N GLN A 121 1.12 -1.86 -2.29
CA GLN A 121 -0.11 -2.22 -1.60
C GLN A 121 -0.38 -1.15 -0.55
N PHE A 122 -1.55 -0.51 -0.63
CA PHE A 122 -2.08 0.27 0.46
C PHE A 122 -3.19 -0.51 1.15
N TYR A 123 -2.87 -1.00 2.34
CA TYR A 123 -3.81 -1.67 3.22
C TYR A 123 -4.06 -0.83 4.47
N CYS A 124 -5.32 -0.49 4.74
CA CYS A 124 -5.66 0.42 5.84
C CYS A 124 -6.07 -0.29 7.15
N GLY A 125 -5.62 -1.53 7.38
CA GLY A 125 -5.83 -2.22 8.66
C GLY A 125 -7.26 -2.71 8.90
N ASN A 126 -7.96 -3.14 7.84
CA ASN A 126 -9.39 -3.47 7.87
C ASN A 126 -9.74 -4.68 8.74
N PHE A 127 -8.80 -5.62 8.88
CA PHE A 127 -8.97 -6.90 9.58
C PHE A 127 -8.41 -6.92 11.00
N LEU A 128 -7.84 -5.81 11.48
CA LEU A 128 -7.54 -5.66 12.90
C LEU A 128 -8.87 -5.62 13.67
N ASP A 129 -9.02 -6.49 14.66
CA ASP A 129 -10.30 -6.70 15.37
C ASP A 129 -10.24 -6.31 16.86
N GLY A 130 -9.09 -5.83 17.34
CA GLY A 130 -8.91 -5.47 18.75
C GLY A 130 -8.61 -6.66 19.68
N THR A 131 -8.40 -7.86 19.16
CA THR A 131 -8.01 -9.02 19.99
C THR A 131 -6.52 -9.03 20.34
N ILE A 132 -5.69 -8.36 19.53
CA ILE A 132 -4.24 -8.26 19.74
C ILE A 132 -3.93 -7.11 20.71
N THR A 133 -3.34 -7.46 21.85
CA THR A 133 -2.69 -6.50 22.76
C THR A 133 -1.21 -6.44 22.45
N GLY A 134 -0.76 -5.33 21.88
CA GLY A 134 0.61 -5.12 21.48
C GLY A 134 1.47 -4.42 22.52
N LYS A 135 2.48 -3.69 22.04
CA LYS A 135 3.50 -3.05 22.88
C LYS A 135 2.86 -2.06 23.86
N SER A 136 3.40 -2.01 25.07
CA SER A 136 2.92 -1.15 26.16
C SER A 136 1.42 -1.34 26.49
N GLY A 137 0.88 -2.54 26.28
CA GLY A 137 -0.52 -2.86 26.59
C GLY A 137 -1.54 -2.20 25.66
N ARG A 138 -1.13 -1.71 24.48
CA ARG A 138 -2.03 -1.06 23.53
C ARG A 138 -2.74 -2.10 22.67
N VAL A 139 -4.07 -2.04 22.64
CA VAL A 139 -4.90 -2.88 21.78
C VAL A 139 -4.89 -2.33 20.36
N TYR A 140 -4.74 -3.20 19.36
CA TYR A 140 -4.76 -2.84 17.94
C TYR A 140 -6.15 -3.09 17.36
N GLY A 141 -6.96 -2.02 17.34
CA GLY A 141 -8.32 -2.07 16.81
C GLY A 141 -8.40 -1.91 15.29
N LYS A 142 -9.60 -2.04 14.75
CA LYS A 142 -9.88 -1.82 13.32
C LYS A 142 -9.34 -0.47 12.88
N ARG A 143 -8.52 -0.47 11.82
CA ARG A 143 -7.89 0.73 11.23
C ARG A 143 -7.06 1.52 12.25
N SER A 144 -6.34 0.82 13.14
CA SER A 144 -5.37 1.43 14.05
C SER A 144 -3.95 1.49 13.48
N GLY A 145 -3.76 1.02 12.25
CA GLY A 145 -2.49 1.05 11.51
C GLY A 145 -2.73 0.87 10.02
N PHE A 146 -1.79 1.35 9.20
CA PHE A 146 -1.80 1.14 7.75
C PHE A 146 -0.47 0.56 7.26
N CYS A 147 -0.48 -0.10 6.11
CA CYS A 147 0.69 -0.66 5.45
C CYS A 147 0.92 0.02 4.09
N LEU A 148 2.20 0.12 3.70
CA LEU A 148 2.67 0.57 2.39
C LEU A 148 3.71 -0.44 1.91
N GLU A 149 3.20 -1.52 1.32
CA GLU A 149 4.00 -2.67 0.93
C GLU A 149 4.43 -2.48 -0.52
N THR A 150 5.63 -1.97 -0.73
CA THR A 150 6.20 -1.79 -2.06
C THR A 150 6.60 -3.13 -2.65
N GLN A 151 6.07 -3.47 -3.82
CA GLN A 151 6.19 -4.81 -4.39
C GLN A 151 5.86 -4.85 -5.89
N HIS A 152 6.10 -5.99 -6.53
CA HIS A 152 5.43 -6.33 -7.78
C HIS A 152 3.94 -6.63 -7.54
N PHE A 153 3.12 -6.52 -8.58
CA PHE A 153 1.67 -6.63 -8.43
C PHE A 153 1.26 -8.01 -7.92
N PRO A 154 0.24 -8.13 -7.06
CA PRO A 154 -0.28 -9.42 -6.65
C PRO A 154 -0.67 -10.25 -7.87
N ASP A 155 -0.52 -11.57 -7.77
CA ASP A 155 -0.84 -12.54 -8.83
C ASP A 155 -0.05 -12.38 -10.16
N SER A 156 1.04 -11.60 -10.19
CA SER A 156 1.88 -11.42 -11.39
C SER A 156 2.29 -12.71 -12.12
N PRO A 157 2.61 -13.85 -11.46
CA PRO A 157 2.92 -15.11 -12.16
C PRO A 157 1.79 -15.63 -13.06
N ASN A 158 0.54 -15.29 -12.76
CA ASN A 158 -0.64 -15.74 -13.49
C ASN A 158 -1.25 -14.63 -14.37
N GLN A 159 -0.63 -13.44 -14.39
CA GLN A 159 -1.12 -12.25 -15.10
C GLN A 159 -0.05 -11.77 -16.10
N PRO A 160 -0.05 -12.27 -17.36
CA PRO A 160 1.02 -12.00 -18.33
C PRO A 160 1.25 -10.52 -18.66
N ALA A 161 0.26 -9.66 -18.42
CA ALA A 161 0.35 -8.21 -18.61
C ALA A 161 1.02 -7.47 -17.44
N PHE A 162 1.21 -8.14 -16.30
CA PHE A 162 1.85 -7.57 -15.12
C PHE A 162 3.38 -7.72 -15.17
N PRO A 163 4.14 -6.89 -14.44
CA PRO A 163 5.58 -7.05 -14.30
C PRO A 163 5.92 -8.44 -13.75
N SER A 164 6.77 -9.19 -14.46
CA SER A 164 7.13 -10.55 -14.08
C SER A 164 7.84 -10.60 -12.73
N THR A 165 7.49 -11.60 -11.92
CA THR A 165 8.14 -11.96 -10.66
C THR A 165 8.97 -13.25 -10.78
N VAL A 166 9.14 -13.77 -11.99
CA VAL A 166 9.96 -14.95 -12.26
C VAL A 166 11.43 -14.59 -12.12
N LEU A 167 12.13 -15.32 -11.26
CA LEU A 167 13.57 -15.24 -11.07
C LEU A 167 14.22 -16.50 -11.66
N GLU A 168 14.96 -16.30 -12.74
CA GLU A 168 15.67 -17.38 -13.44
C GLU A 168 16.93 -17.86 -12.68
N PRO A 169 17.39 -19.10 -12.89
CA PRO A 169 18.66 -19.59 -12.35
C PRO A 169 19.81 -18.61 -12.65
N GLY A 170 20.63 -18.32 -11.64
CA GLY A 170 21.73 -17.36 -11.75
C GLY A 170 21.33 -15.87 -11.70
N ALA A 171 20.05 -15.52 -11.89
CA ALA A 171 19.59 -14.15 -11.72
C ALA A 171 19.55 -13.73 -10.24
N ARG A 172 19.69 -12.43 -10.01
CA ARG A 172 19.62 -11.79 -8.68
C ARG A 172 18.43 -10.83 -8.63
N LEU A 173 17.54 -11.05 -7.66
CA LEU A 173 16.56 -10.05 -7.27
C LEU A 173 17.26 -8.94 -6.46
N ASN A 174 16.99 -7.69 -6.82
CA ASN A 174 17.38 -6.53 -6.04
C ASN A 174 16.25 -5.52 -6.06
N SER A 175 15.73 -5.18 -4.88
CA SER A 175 14.82 -4.08 -4.71
C SER A 175 15.17 -3.26 -3.48
N VAL A 176 14.83 -1.97 -3.55
CA VAL A 176 15.12 -0.99 -2.51
C VAL A 176 13.86 -0.22 -2.21
N THR A 177 13.54 -0.10 -0.93
CA THR A 177 12.49 0.78 -0.41
C THR A 177 13.06 1.65 0.69
N VAL A 178 12.79 2.95 0.60
CA VAL A 178 13.27 3.97 1.54
C VAL A 178 12.06 4.57 2.25
N TYR A 179 12.08 4.54 3.57
CA TYR A 179 11.09 5.19 4.43
C TYR A 179 11.75 6.42 5.07
N ARG A 180 11.36 7.63 4.66
CA ARG A 180 11.86 8.90 5.21
C ARG A 180 10.83 9.49 6.15
N PHE A 181 11.21 9.67 7.41
CA PHE A 181 10.38 10.32 8.42
C PHE A 181 10.75 11.80 8.54
N GLY A 182 9.75 12.64 8.78
CA GLY A 182 9.95 14.09 8.92
C GLY A 182 8.80 14.77 9.66
N LEU A 183 8.78 16.09 9.55
CA LEU A 183 7.73 16.98 10.03
C LEU A 183 7.22 17.85 8.88
N SER A 184 5.91 18.07 8.80
CA SER A 184 5.32 19.09 7.94
C SER A 184 5.66 20.48 8.49
N ALA A 185 6.09 21.37 7.60
CA ALA A 185 6.26 22.80 7.91
C ALA A 185 4.93 23.47 8.31
#